data_AF-A0A2H5V6B2-F1
#
_entry.id   AF-A0A2H5V6B2-F1
#
_cell.length_a   1.000
_cell.length_b   1.000
_cell.length_c   1.000
_cell.angle_alpha   90.00
_cell.angle_beta   90.00
_cell.angle_gamma   90.00
#
_symmetry.space_group_name_H-M   'P 1'
#
loop_
_entity.id
_entity.type
_entity.pdbx_description
1 polymer ?
#
loop_
_entity_poly.entity_id
_entity_poly.type
_entity_poly.pdbx_seq_one_letter_code
_entity_poly.pdbx_strand_id
1 'polypeptide(L)'
;MVNPRLGIILGAVGVVVVLLPILVLFITGGYDSPIQRFYDSPLAPGLPMGVLVTAAGAAVTAVGLLIFIRGMRAGPTYPTAPPPIRRPLSRPRQENRELEQIEQEISNLLDSQPAMEIRTVTQPPPKRAPAKQQAVAEQTAEKKGGMVVVTRGVDMVCQSCGAVNPLGSKVCSSCGAQLFQPDPKAQPCPVCGAPLDETYKIGENIVCKICFSELKPKAG
;
A
#
# COMPACT_ATOMS: atom_id res chain seq x y z
N MET A 1 2.32 22.39 13.21
CA MET A 1 1.90 21.59 12.04
C MET A 1 2.08 22.45 10.81
N VAL A 2 2.94 22.07 9.88
CA VAL A 2 3.19 22.86 8.65
C VAL A 2 2.24 22.37 7.57
N ASN A 3 1.39 23.25 7.04
CA ASN A 3 0.40 22.85 6.04
C ASN A 3 1.10 22.55 4.70
N PRO A 4 1.03 21.31 4.16
CA PRO A 4 1.71 20.97 2.91
C PRO A 4 1.21 21.80 1.72
N ARG A 5 -0.05 22.28 1.76
CA ARG A 5 -0.60 23.16 0.72
C ARG A 5 0.15 24.48 0.60
N LEU A 6 0.64 25.01 1.72
CA LEU A 6 1.42 26.24 1.74
C LEU A 6 2.74 26.07 0.97
N GLY A 7 3.39 24.91 1.11
CA GLY A 7 4.62 24.58 0.38
C GLY A 7 4.39 24.47 -1.13
N ILE A 8 3.27 23.87 -1.56
CA ILE A 8 2.89 23.79 -2.99
C ILE A 8 2.67 25.19 -3.57
N ILE A 9 1.92 26.04 -2.87
CA ILE A 9 1.62 27.41 -3.33
C ILE A 9 2.91 28.22 -3.46
N LEU A 10 3.77 28.21 -2.43
CA LEU A 10 5.06 28.90 -2.46
C LEU A 10 5.98 28.38 -3.57
N GLY A 11 6.03 27.06 -3.78
CA GLY A 11 6.79 26.45 -4.87
C GLY A 11 6.29 26.89 -6.25
N ALA A 12 4.97 26.88 -6.46
CA ALA A 12 4.36 27.32 -7.71
C ALA A 12 4.62 28.80 -8.01
N VAL A 13 4.53 29.66 -6.99
CA VAL A 13 4.86 31.10 -7.12
C VAL A 13 6.32 31.28 -7.53
N GLY A 14 7.26 30.55 -6.90
CA GLY A 14 8.68 30.59 -7.27
C GLY A 14 8.93 30.21 -8.73
N VAL A 15 8.29 29.15 -9.22
CA VAL A 15 8.39 28.71 -10.62
C VAL A 15 7.80 29.74 -11.58
N VAL A 16 6.65 30.32 -11.26
CA VAL A 16 6.01 31.37 -12.09
C VAL A 16 6.91 32.59 -12.20
N VAL A 17 7.55 33.03 -11.11
CA VAL A 17 8.48 34.17 -11.14
C VAL A 17 9.67 33.94 -12.09
N VAL A 18 10.15 32.69 -12.20
CA VAL A 18 11.26 32.35 -13.12
C VAL A 18 10.77 32.16 -14.56
N LEU A 19 9.66 31.43 -14.75
CA LEU A 19 9.22 31.02 -16.10
C LEU A 19 8.39 32.06 -16.83
N LEU A 20 7.61 32.89 -16.13
CA LEU A 20 6.78 33.93 -16.74
C LEU A 20 7.60 34.92 -17.60
N PRO A 21 8.72 35.50 -17.14
CA PRO A 21 9.53 36.40 -17.97
C PRO A 21 10.13 35.68 -19.18
N ILE A 22 10.58 34.42 -19.03
CA ILE A 22 11.11 33.60 -20.14
C ILE A 22 10.01 33.31 -21.16
N LEU A 23 8.81 32.98 -20.69
CA LEU A 23 7.64 32.74 -21.54
C LEU A 23 7.22 33.99 -22.29
N VAL A 24 7.21 35.16 -21.62
CA VAL A 24 6.91 36.44 -22.27
C VAL A 24 7.95 36.76 -23.34
N LEU A 25 9.24 36.55 -23.07
CA LEU A 25 10.30 36.72 -24.07
C LEU A 25 10.07 35.83 -25.31
N PHE A 26 9.63 34.59 -25.10
CA PHE A 26 9.33 33.64 -26.18
C PHE A 26 8.10 34.07 -27.00
N ILE A 27 7.07 34.61 -26.35
CA ILE A 27 5.83 35.07 -27.01
C ILE A 27 6.04 36.38 -27.77
N THR A 28 6.86 37.30 -27.25
CA THR A 28 7.11 38.60 -27.91
C THR A 28 8.09 38.53 -29.07
N GLY A 29 8.66 37.35 -29.36
CA GLY A 29 9.32 37.08 -30.64
C GLY A 29 10.68 37.76 -30.88
N GLY A 30 11.36 38.28 -29.86
CA GLY A 30 12.72 38.78 -30.08
C GLY A 30 13.33 39.67 -29.00
N TYR A 31 14.66 39.62 -29.00
CA TYR A 31 15.58 40.50 -28.27
C TYR A 31 15.32 41.97 -28.63
N ASP A 32 14.55 42.66 -27.79
CA ASP A 32 14.45 44.14 -27.64
C ASP A 32 13.25 44.54 -26.74
N SER A 33 12.55 43.56 -26.16
CA SER A 33 11.46 43.84 -25.23
C SER A 33 11.95 44.64 -24.02
N PRO A 34 11.09 45.49 -23.42
CA PRO A 34 11.44 46.25 -22.21
C PRO A 34 11.85 45.33 -21.03
N ILE A 35 11.37 44.09 -21.03
CA ILE A 35 11.72 43.06 -20.04
C ILE A 35 13.18 42.63 -20.23
N GLN A 36 13.65 42.49 -21.46
CA GLN A 36 15.05 42.14 -21.72
C GLN A 36 16.01 43.21 -21.22
N ARG A 37 15.70 44.49 -21.49
CA ARG A 37 16.51 45.63 -20.98
C ARG A 37 16.56 45.67 -19.45
N PHE A 38 15.48 45.28 -18.79
CA PHE A 38 15.47 45.14 -17.33
C PHE A 38 16.39 44.00 -16.87
N TYR A 39 16.38 42.85 -17.53
CA TYR A 39 17.21 41.70 -17.17
C TYR A 39 18.70 41.92 -17.45
N ASP A 40 19.03 42.65 -18.51
CA ASP A 40 20.39 42.99 -18.89
C ASP A 40 20.94 44.19 -18.13
N SER A 41 20.09 44.90 -17.36
CA SER A 41 20.54 46.02 -16.53
C SER A 41 21.54 45.52 -15.47
N PRO A 42 22.78 46.07 -15.43
CA PRO A 42 23.77 45.65 -14.46
C PRO A 42 23.47 46.32 -13.12
N LEU A 43 23.21 45.52 -12.09
CA LEU A 43 23.07 46.03 -10.71
C LEU A 43 24.43 46.20 -10.03
N ALA A 44 25.40 45.37 -10.44
CA ALA A 44 26.80 45.37 -10.01
C ALA A 44 27.69 45.00 -11.20
N PRO A 45 29.00 45.34 -11.20
CA PRO A 45 29.90 45.00 -12.29
C PRO A 45 29.92 43.48 -12.54
N GLY A 46 29.43 43.05 -13.69
CA GLY A 46 29.36 41.65 -14.11
C GLY A 46 28.13 40.86 -13.65
N LEU A 47 27.17 41.47 -12.94
CA LEU A 47 25.95 40.79 -12.48
C LEU A 47 24.69 41.41 -13.11
N PRO A 48 24.11 40.77 -14.15
CA PRO A 48 22.84 41.21 -14.73
C PRO A 48 21.68 40.89 -13.78
N MET A 49 20.67 41.75 -13.75
CA MET A 49 19.46 41.57 -12.93
C MET A 49 18.77 40.23 -13.17
N GLY A 50 18.90 39.65 -14.37
CA GLY A 50 18.37 38.32 -14.66
C GLY A 50 18.92 37.20 -13.78
N VAL A 51 20.20 37.26 -13.41
CA VAL A 51 20.80 36.28 -12.49
C VAL A 51 20.23 36.43 -11.08
N LEU A 52 19.91 37.65 -10.66
CA LEU A 52 19.28 37.91 -9.37
C LEU A 52 17.84 37.41 -9.31
N VAL A 53 17.04 37.67 -10.35
CA VAL A 53 15.64 37.22 -10.38
C VAL A 53 15.54 35.69 -10.44
N THR A 54 16.43 35.05 -11.21
CA THR A 54 16.50 33.58 -11.25
C THR A 54 16.99 32.99 -9.93
N ALA A 55 18.00 33.58 -9.29
CA ALA A 55 18.47 33.15 -7.97
C ALA A 55 17.39 33.33 -6.89
N ALA A 56 16.67 34.46 -6.88
CA ALA A 56 15.57 34.72 -5.96
C ALA A 56 14.41 33.74 -6.17
N GLY A 57 14.01 33.50 -7.42
CA GLY A 57 12.98 32.52 -7.76
C GLY A 57 13.37 31.10 -7.36
N ALA A 58 14.62 30.70 -7.59
CA ALA A 58 15.16 29.41 -7.16
C ALA A 58 15.14 29.26 -5.63
N ALA A 59 15.51 30.30 -4.89
CA ALA A 59 15.46 30.30 -3.42
C ALA A 59 14.03 30.14 -2.90
N VAL A 60 13.06 30.88 -3.45
CA VAL A 60 11.63 30.76 -3.09
C VAL A 60 11.11 29.35 -3.37
N THR A 61 11.48 28.78 -4.52
CA THR A 61 11.08 27.42 -4.92
C THR A 61 11.67 26.37 -3.97
N ALA A 62 12.94 26.52 -3.58
CA ALA A 62 13.60 25.64 -2.62
C ALA A 62 12.95 25.70 -1.23
N VAL A 63 12.59 26.89 -0.75
CA VAL A 63 11.87 27.07 0.51
C VAL A 63 10.49 26.42 0.45
N GLY A 64 9.74 26.63 -0.64
CA GLY A 64 8.44 25.97 -0.86
C GLY A 64 8.55 24.44 -0.83
N LEU A 65 9.56 23.90 -1.50
CA LEU A 65 9.84 22.46 -1.52
C LEU A 65 10.18 21.91 -0.13
N LEU A 66 11.01 22.62 0.64
CA LEU A 66 11.36 22.21 2.02
C LEU A 66 10.16 22.20 2.95
N ILE A 67 9.28 23.21 2.83
CA ILE A 67 8.02 23.28 3.57
C ILE A 67 7.09 22.12 3.18
N PHE A 68 7.00 21.81 1.88
CA PHE A 68 6.21 20.70 1.38
C PHE A 68 6.71 19.34 1.91
N ILE A 69 8.03 19.08 1.82
CA ILE A 69 8.64 17.84 2.34
C ILE A 69 8.41 17.72 3.84
N ARG A 70 8.58 18.81 4.61
CA ARG A 70 8.28 18.81 6.05
C ARG A 70 6.79 18.56 6.33
N GLY A 71 5.89 19.13 5.54
CA GLY A 71 4.45 18.92 5.64
C GLY A 71 4.06 17.46 5.36
N MET A 72 4.67 16.81 4.38
CA MET A 72 4.41 15.40 4.06
C MET A 72 4.98 14.42 5.10
N ARG A 73 6.07 14.79 5.78
CA ARG A 73 6.67 13.98 6.86
C ARG A 73 5.96 14.13 8.20
N ALA A 74 5.15 15.16 8.39
CA ALA A 74 4.25 15.25 9.52
C ALA A 74 3.14 14.20 9.28
N GLY A 75 3.31 13.02 9.87
CA GLY A 75 2.37 11.91 9.75
C GLY A 75 0.93 12.33 10.10
N PRO A 76 -0.07 11.58 9.62
CA PRO A 76 -1.46 11.87 9.91
C PRO A 76 -1.65 12.00 11.43
N THR A 77 -2.15 13.16 11.87
CA THR A 77 -2.65 13.34 13.23
C THR A 77 -3.88 12.46 13.37
N TYR A 78 -3.69 11.22 13.80
CA TYR A 78 -4.81 10.38 14.19
C TYR A 78 -5.49 11.06 15.38
N PRO A 79 -6.84 11.20 15.36
CA PRO A 79 -7.54 11.57 16.57
C PRO A 79 -7.18 10.53 17.65
N THR A 80 -6.73 11.03 18.81
CA THR A 80 -6.41 10.20 19.97
C THR A 80 -7.56 9.23 20.19
N ALA A 81 -7.26 7.92 20.13
CA ALA A 81 -8.28 6.90 20.34
C ALA A 81 -8.99 7.18 21.68
N PRO A 82 -10.33 7.05 21.74
CA PRO A 82 -11.05 7.24 22.99
C PRO A 82 -10.47 6.30 24.04
N PRO A 83 -10.29 6.76 25.29
CA PRO A 83 -9.70 5.94 26.33
C PRO A 83 -10.49 4.63 26.45
N PRO A 84 -9.82 3.47 26.61
CA PRO A 84 -10.50 2.20 26.73
C PRO A 84 -11.49 2.27 27.91
N ILE A 85 -12.75 1.98 27.63
CA ILE A 85 -13.80 1.83 28.64
C ILE A 85 -13.35 0.72 29.59
N ARG A 86 -12.92 1.09 30.80
CA ARG A 86 -12.61 0.14 31.87
C ARG A 86 -13.90 -0.56 32.27
N ARG A 87 -14.09 -1.79 31.79
CA ARG A 87 -15.11 -2.69 32.35
C ARG A 87 -14.75 -2.93 33.82
N PRO A 88 -15.72 -2.87 34.76
CA PRO A 88 -15.45 -3.20 36.15
C PRO A 88 -15.01 -4.67 36.23
N LEU A 89 -13.85 -4.89 36.83
CA LEU A 89 -13.29 -6.21 37.09
C LEU A 89 -14.15 -6.90 38.15
N SER A 90 -15.18 -7.62 37.71
CA SER A 90 -15.96 -8.47 38.59
C SER A 90 -15.22 -9.79 38.82
N ARG A 91 -14.66 -9.90 40.04
CA ARG A 91 -14.54 -11.12 40.86
C ARG A 91 -13.48 -12.18 40.48
N PRO A 92 -12.26 -12.14 41.06
CA PRO A 92 -11.19 -13.10 40.81
C PRO A 92 -11.28 -14.41 41.64
N ARG A 93 -12.48 -14.84 42.07
CA ARG A 93 -12.62 -15.99 43.01
C ARG A 93 -13.33 -17.22 42.44
N GLN A 94 -13.97 -17.10 41.29
CA GLN A 94 -14.77 -18.21 40.73
C GLN A 94 -14.00 -19.02 39.68
N GLU A 95 -13.14 -18.38 38.89
CA GLU A 95 -12.36 -18.99 37.80
C GLU A 95 -11.41 -20.11 38.28
N ASN A 96 -10.78 -19.95 39.46
CA ASN A 96 -9.88 -20.96 39.99
C ASN A 96 -10.59 -22.28 40.36
N ARG A 97 -11.87 -22.21 40.75
CA ARG A 97 -12.65 -23.41 41.11
C ARG A 97 -13.12 -24.18 39.88
N GLU A 98 -13.44 -23.46 38.80
CA GLU A 98 -13.87 -24.09 37.54
C GLU A 98 -12.68 -24.76 36.85
N LEU A 99 -11.49 -24.15 36.92
CA LEU A 99 -10.27 -24.74 36.36
C LEU A 99 -9.87 -26.05 37.08
N GLU A 100 -9.93 -26.08 38.42
CA GLU A 100 -9.68 -27.30 39.20
C GLU A 100 -10.70 -28.42 38.91
N GLN A 101 -11.96 -28.06 38.66
CA GLN A 101 -13.00 -29.01 38.26
C GLN A 101 -12.72 -29.60 36.87
N ILE A 102 -12.31 -28.78 35.91
CA ILE A 102 -11.98 -29.22 34.55
C ILE A 102 -10.75 -30.15 34.56
N GLU A 103 -9.72 -29.84 35.35
CA GLU A 103 -8.52 -30.70 35.46
C GLU A 103 -8.83 -32.07 36.09
N GLN A 104 -9.72 -32.11 37.07
CA GLN A 104 -10.19 -33.38 37.66
C GLN A 104 -11.06 -34.18 36.70
N GLU A 105 -11.92 -33.53 35.92
CA GLU A 105 -12.76 -34.19 34.93
C GLU A 105 -11.93 -34.81 33.80
N ILE A 106 -10.91 -34.10 33.31
CA ILE A 106 -9.98 -34.62 32.31
C ILE A 106 -9.21 -35.83 32.86
N SER A 107 -8.68 -35.76 34.08
CA SER A 107 -7.94 -36.89 34.68
C SER A 107 -8.81 -38.15 34.80
N ASN A 108 -10.07 -38.00 35.22
CA ASN A 108 -11.01 -39.12 35.33
C ASN A 108 -11.36 -39.78 33.98
N LEU A 109 -11.32 -39.00 32.89
CA LEU A 109 -11.53 -39.50 31.52
C LEU A 109 -10.31 -40.24 30.95
N LEU A 110 -9.11 -39.95 31.45
CA LEU A 110 -7.87 -40.61 31.03
C LEU A 110 -7.67 -41.99 31.69
N ASP A 111 -8.15 -42.17 32.92
CA ASP A 111 -8.05 -43.44 33.66
C ASP A 111 -9.09 -44.48 33.22
N SER A 112 -10.19 -44.04 32.63
CA SER A 112 -11.19 -44.94 32.03
C SER A 112 -10.96 -45.06 30.52
N GLN A 113 -9.99 -45.88 30.12
CA GLN A 113 -9.86 -46.32 28.72
C GLN A 113 -10.87 -47.44 28.40
N PRO A 114 -11.89 -47.21 27.56
CA PRO A 114 -12.44 -48.30 26.77
C PRO A 114 -11.68 -48.39 25.45
N ALA A 115 -11.06 -49.53 25.22
CA ALA A 115 -10.57 -49.93 23.91
C ALA A 115 -11.71 -49.79 22.87
N MET A 116 -11.65 -48.79 21.99
CA MET A 116 -12.53 -48.72 20.82
C MET A 116 -11.79 -49.21 19.58
N GLU A 117 -12.18 -50.42 19.18
CA GLU A 117 -11.87 -51.08 17.93
C GLU A 117 -12.34 -50.22 16.73
N ILE A 118 -11.41 -49.92 15.82
CA ILE A 118 -11.65 -49.12 14.62
C ILE A 118 -12.54 -49.93 13.67
N ARG A 119 -13.84 -49.64 13.66
CA ARG A 119 -14.74 -50.07 12.58
C ARG A 119 -14.66 -49.09 11.42
N THR A 120 -14.05 -49.51 10.32
CA THR A 120 -14.16 -48.86 9.01
C THR A 120 -15.63 -48.78 8.59
N VAL A 121 -16.18 -47.57 8.52
CA VAL A 121 -17.54 -47.31 8.02
C VAL A 121 -17.47 -47.02 6.52
N THR A 122 -17.96 -47.97 5.73
CA THR A 122 -18.34 -47.78 4.33
C THR A 122 -19.49 -46.78 4.24
N GLN A 123 -19.32 -45.68 3.50
CA GLN A 123 -20.36 -44.66 3.31
C GLN A 123 -21.50 -45.19 2.40
N PRO A 124 -22.79 -45.00 2.76
CA PRO A 124 -23.92 -45.23 1.86
C PRO A 124 -24.26 -43.98 1.02
N PRO A 125 -24.90 -44.14 -0.16
CA PRO A 125 -25.04 -43.08 -1.15
C PRO A 125 -26.12 -42.03 -0.80
N PRO A 126 -25.95 -40.76 -1.21
CA PRO A 126 -26.92 -39.70 -0.91
C PRO A 126 -28.13 -39.72 -1.85
N LYS A 127 -29.34 -39.70 -1.28
CA LYS A 127 -30.61 -39.50 -1.99
C LYS A 127 -30.87 -38.00 -2.22
N ARG A 128 -31.18 -37.67 -3.48
CA ARG A 128 -31.72 -36.38 -4.00
C ARG A 128 -33.12 -36.13 -3.39
N ALA A 129 -33.69 -34.92 -3.23
CA ALA A 129 -33.81 -33.72 -4.08
C ALA A 129 -34.54 -32.59 -3.27
N PRO A 130 -35.02 -31.45 -3.83
CA PRO A 130 -34.37 -30.40 -4.65
C PRO A 130 -34.67 -28.93 -4.18
N ALA A 131 -34.01 -27.98 -4.88
CA ALA A 131 -34.29 -26.52 -5.02
C ALA A 131 -33.87 -25.59 -3.87
N LYS A 132 -33.05 -24.52 -4.04
CA LYS A 132 -32.64 -23.75 -5.23
C LYS A 132 -31.13 -23.53 -5.24
N GLN A 133 -30.55 -23.74 -6.41
CA GLN A 133 -29.15 -23.50 -6.75
C GLN A 133 -28.96 -22.03 -7.13
N GLN A 134 -27.95 -21.38 -6.55
CA GLN A 134 -26.88 -20.79 -7.33
C GLN A 134 -25.57 -21.13 -6.61
N ALA A 135 -25.15 -22.37 -6.83
CA ALA A 135 -23.72 -22.69 -6.90
C ALA A 135 -23.23 -22.33 -8.31
N VAL A 136 -21.92 -22.48 -8.51
CA VAL A 136 -21.12 -22.27 -9.73
C VAL A 136 -20.49 -20.85 -9.72
N ALA A 137 -19.20 -20.66 -9.43
CA ALA A 137 -18.07 -21.44 -9.92
C ALA A 137 -16.87 -21.42 -8.94
N GLU A 138 -16.71 -22.52 -8.22
CA GLU A 138 -15.40 -23.18 -8.19
C GLU A 138 -15.15 -23.69 -9.61
N GLN A 139 -14.53 -22.86 -10.44
CA GLN A 139 -14.02 -23.25 -11.75
C GLN A 139 -12.64 -22.63 -11.96
N THR A 140 -11.64 -23.49 -11.78
CA THR A 140 -10.56 -23.66 -12.75
C THR A 140 -9.72 -22.43 -13.03
N ALA A 141 -8.76 -22.18 -12.15
CA ALA A 141 -7.47 -21.63 -12.57
C ALA A 141 -6.32 -22.53 -12.08
N GLU A 142 -6.50 -23.85 -12.15
CA GLU A 142 -5.33 -24.71 -12.16
C GLU A 142 -4.66 -24.62 -13.54
N LYS A 143 -3.44 -24.09 -13.51
CA LYS A 143 -2.34 -24.31 -14.47
C LYS A 143 -2.45 -23.64 -15.83
N LYS A 144 -2.19 -22.34 -15.82
CA LYS A 144 -1.14 -21.74 -16.67
C LYS A 144 -0.32 -20.73 -15.88
N GLY A 145 0.40 -21.24 -14.89
CA GLY A 145 1.46 -20.46 -14.23
C GLY A 145 2.54 -21.46 -13.88
N GLY A 146 3.73 -21.29 -14.45
CA GLY A 146 4.89 -22.11 -14.13
C GLY A 146 5.45 -21.78 -12.75
N MET A 147 4.61 -21.58 -11.72
CA MET A 147 5.00 -21.12 -10.40
C MET A 147 4.26 -21.89 -9.31
N VAL A 148 5.01 -22.28 -8.28
CA VAL A 148 4.55 -22.91 -7.05
C VAL A 148 4.54 -21.86 -5.95
N VAL A 149 3.43 -21.73 -5.24
CA VAL A 149 3.31 -20.79 -4.12
C VAL A 149 3.97 -21.39 -2.88
N VAL A 150 5.04 -20.76 -2.39
CA VAL A 150 5.75 -21.17 -1.15
C VAL A 150 5.03 -20.58 0.06
N THR A 151 4.79 -19.27 0.03
CA THR A 151 4.03 -18.55 1.06
C THR A 151 2.95 -17.69 0.42
N ARG A 152 1.81 -17.58 1.10
CA ARG A 152 0.67 -16.78 0.66
C ARG A 152 0.56 -15.51 1.49
N GLY A 153 0.55 -14.38 0.81
CA GLY A 153 0.09 -13.12 1.40
C GLY A 153 -1.39 -13.17 1.74
N VAL A 154 -1.79 -12.44 2.76
CA VAL A 154 -3.18 -12.31 3.21
C VAL A 154 -3.82 -10.99 2.78
N ASP A 155 -2.99 -10.03 2.38
CA ASP A 155 -3.36 -8.66 2.07
C ASP A 155 -2.49 -8.07 0.94
N MET A 156 -2.86 -6.89 0.46
CA MET A 156 -2.17 -6.13 -0.58
C MET A 156 -1.81 -4.75 -0.08
N VAL A 157 -0.59 -4.30 -0.33
CA VAL A 157 -0.12 -2.95 0.05
C VAL A 157 -0.15 -2.01 -1.15
N CYS A 158 -0.76 -0.84 -0.97
CA CYS A 158 -0.80 0.20 -1.98
C CYS A 158 0.56 0.89 -2.13
N GLN A 159 1.10 0.90 -3.36
CA GLN A 159 2.38 1.56 -3.64
C GLN A 159 2.30 3.09 -3.59
N SER A 160 1.11 3.68 -3.68
CA SER A 160 0.92 5.13 -3.65
C SER A 160 0.83 5.71 -2.25
N CYS A 161 0.19 5.01 -1.30
CA CYS A 161 -0.06 5.54 0.05
C CYS A 161 0.28 4.58 1.20
N GLY A 162 0.67 3.33 0.92
CA GLY A 162 1.00 2.33 1.94
C GLY A 162 -0.20 1.69 2.65
N ALA A 163 -1.45 2.00 2.26
CA ALA A 163 -2.62 1.38 2.85
C ALA A 163 -2.71 -0.12 2.53
N VAL A 164 -3.24 -0.88 3.48
CA VAL A 164 -3.53 -2.31 3.35
C VAL A 164 -4.92 -2.51 2.74
N ASN A 165 -5.01 -3.37 1.73
CA ASN A 165 -6.21 -3.66 0.96
C ASN A 165 -6.44 -5.17 0.88
N PRO A 166 -7.69 -5.65 0.75
CA PRO A 166 -7.96 -7.09 0.62
C PRO A 166 -7.43 -7.64 -0.70
N LEU A 167 -7.09 -8.93 -0.72
CA LEU A 167 -6.62 -9.65 -1.92
C LEU A 167 -7.60 -9.49 -3.10
N GLY A 168 -7.04 -9.28 -4.30
CA GLY A 168 -7.81 -9.09 -5.53
C GLY A 168 -8.36 -7.68 -5.74
N SER A 169 -8.11 -6.75 -4.82
CA SER A 169 -8.47 -5.34 -5.01
C SER A 169 -7.72 -4.75 -6.20
N LYS A 170 -8.41 -3.95 -7.02
CA LYS A 170 -7.79 -3.20 -8.14
C LYS A 170 -7.52 -1.75 -7.78
N VAL A 171 -8.29 -1.20 -6.83
CA VAL A 171 -8.25 0.21 -6.42
C VAL A 171 -8.08 0.27 -4.91
N CYS A 172 -7.25 1.19 -4.44
CA CYS A 172 -6.99 1.40 -3.03
C CYS A 172 -8.20 2.06 -2.35
N SER A 173 -8.68 1.47 -1.25
CA SER A 173 -9.79 1.99 -0.46
C SER A 173 -9.48 3.32 0.25
N SER A 174 -8.21 3.60 0.52
CA SER A 174 -7.81 4.80 1.27
C SER A 174 -7.48 6.00 0.38
N CYS A 175 -6.79 5.80 -0.75
CA CYS A 175 -6.36 6.90 -1.62
C CYS A 175 -6.98 6.90 -3.03
N GLY A 176 -7.72 5.86 -3.41
CA GLY A 176 -8.35 5.75 -4.74
C GLY A 176 -7.38 5.44 -5.89
N ALA A 177 -6.09 5.29 -5.64
CA ALA A 177 -5.12 4.89 -6.66
C ALA A 177 -5.32 3.42 -7.10
N GLN A 178 -4.95 3.09 -8.34
CA GLN A 178 -4.90 1.70 -8.78
C GLN A 178 -3.76 0.98 -8.06
N LEU A 179 -4.00 -0.25 -7.57
CA LEU A 179 -2.99 -1.03 -6.86
C LEU A 179 -1.89 -1.56 -7.79
N PHE A 180 -2.24 -1.82 -9.05
CA PHE A 180 -1.32 -2.21 -10.11
C PHE A 180 -1.95 -1.95 -11.47
N GLN A 181 -1.10 -1.86 -12.50
CA GLN A 181 -1.55 -1.91 -13.89
C GLN A 181 -1.35 -3.32 -14.43
N PRO A 182 -2.38 -3.94 -15.04
CA PRO A 182 -2.22 -5.25 -15.66
C PRO A 182 -1.28 -5.12 -16.87
N ASP A 183 -0.22 -5.92 -16.88
CA ASP A 183 0.68 -6.05 -18.02
C ASP A 183 0.43 -7.41 -18.68
N PRO A 184 0.01 -7.45 -19.97
CA PRO A 184 -0.22 -8.71 -20.68
C PRO A 184 1.06 -9.52 -20.93
N LYS A 185 2.25 -8.92 -20.81
CA LYS A 185 3.54 -9.60 -21.00
C LYS A 185 4.07 -10.23 -19.72
N ALA A 186 3.69 -9.71 -18.55
CA ALA A 186 4.16 -10.20 -17.27
C ALA A 186 3.30 -11.37 -16.78
N GLN A 187 3.93 -12.34 -16.10
CA GLN A 187 3.18 -13.42 -15.46
C GLN A 187 2.39 -12.87 -14.26
N PRO A 188 1.08 -13.12 -14.16
CA PRO A 188 0.31 -12.65 -13.02
C PRO A 188 0.61 -13.48 -11.77
N CYS A 189 0.60 -12.82 -10.62
CA CYS A 189 0.70 -13.47 -9.32
C CYS A 189 -0.50 -14.40 -9.11
N PRO A 190 -0.30 -15.68 -8.77
CA PRO A 190 -1.40 -16.62 -8.54
C PRO A 190 -2.21 -16.31 -7.27
N VAL A 191 -1.72 -15.42 -6.39
CA VAL A 191 -2.39 -15.05 -5.13
C VAL A 191 -3.24 -13.79 -5.29
N CYS A 192 -2.70 -12.73 -5.89
CA CYS A 192 -3.38 -11.43 -5.99
C CYS A 192 -3.66 -10.94 -7.41
N GLY A 193 -3.15 -11.64 -8.44
CA GLY A 193 -3.32 -11.27 -9.86
C GLY A 193 -2.43 -10.13 -10.35
N ALA A 194 -1.62 -9.51 -9.49
CA ALA A 194 -0.71 -8.45 -9.90
C ALA A 194 0.42 -8.96 -10.81
N PRO A 195 0.91 -8.15 -11.77
CA PRO A 195 2.05 -8.56 -12.60
C PRO A 195 3.28 -8.78 -11.72
N LEU A 196 3.93 -9.94 -11.90
CA LEU A 196 5.17 -10.25 -11.21
C LEU A 196 6.35 -9.61 -11.94
N ASP A 197 7.27 -9.11 -11.14
CA ASP A 197 8.55 -8.60 -11.60
C ASP A 197 9.61 -9.67 -11.35
N GLU A 198 10.10 -10.30 -12.42
CA GLU A 198 11.12 -11.36 -12.33
C GLU A 198 12.46 -10.85 -11.80
N THR A 199 12.70 -9.53 -11.73
CA THR A 199 13.93 -8.98 -11.16
C THR A 199 13.95 -9.02 -9.63
N TYR A 200 12.77 -9.10 -8.99
CA TYR A 200 12.66 -9.07 -7.54
C TYR A 200 12.65 -10.50 -6.97
N LYS A 201 13.86 -11.02 -6.75
CA LYS A 201 14.10 -12.37 -6.22
C LYS A 201 14.76 -12.32 -4.85
N ILE A 202 14.40 -13.26 -3.99
CA ILE A 202 15.04 -13.54 -2.71
C ILE A 202 15.51 -15.00 -2.78
N GLY A 203 16.81 -15.18 -3.02
CA GLY A 203 17.38 -16.48 -3.38
C GLY A 203 16.82 -16.99 -4.71
N GLU A 204 16.20 -18.18 -4.69
CA GLU A 204 15.56 -18.79 -5.86
C GLU A 204 14.08 -18.37 -6.03
N ASN A 205 13.50 -17.71 -5.03
CA ASN A 205 12.08 -17.39 -4.99
C ASN A 205 11.83 -15.98 -5.55
N ILE A 206 10.78 -15.83 -6.34
CA ILE A 206 10.24 -14.53 -6.80
C ILE A 206 9.24 -14.05 -5.76
N VAL A 207 9.28 -12.78 -5.39
CA VAL A 207 8.35 -12.21 -4.40
C VAL A 207 7.44 -11.18 -5.05
N CYS A 208 6.13 -11.30 -4.81
CA CYS A 208 5.19 -10.31 -5.31
C CYS A 208 5.34 -8.99 -4.52
N LYS A 209 5.62 -7.88 -5.19
CA LYS A 209 5.76 -6.55 -4.55
C LYS A 209 4.47 -5.98 -3.96
N ILE A 210 3.32 -6.62 -4.18
CA ILE A 210 2.00 -6.10 -3.78
C ILE A 210 1.40 -6.90 -2.65
N CYS A 211 1.38 -8.23 -2.76
CA CYS A 211 0.87 -9.11 -1.69
C CYS A 211 1.96 -9.86 -0.92
N PHE A 212 3.24 -9.61 -1.21
CA PHE A 212 4.39 -10.25 -0.53
C PHE A 212 4.38 -11.78 -0.54
N SER A 213 3.65 -12.41 -1.47
CA SER A 213 3.68 -13.86 -1.64
C SER A 213 4.99 -14.31 -2.25
N GLU A 214 5.62 -15.34 -1.68
CA GLU A 214 6.81 -15.97 -2.22
C GLU A 214 6.43 -17.10 -3.18
N LEU A 215 7.04 -17.08 -4.36
CA LEU A 215 6.72 -17.95 -5.47
C LEU A 215 8.00 -18.59 -6.00
N LYS A 216 8.01 -19.92 -6.09
CA LYS A 216 9.10 -20.65 -6.74
C LYS A 216 8.74 -20.93 -8.20
N PRO A 217 9.56 -20.52 -9.19
CA PRO A 217 9.34 -20.95 -10.56
C PRO A 217 9.45 -22.47 -10.63
N LYS A 218 8.47 -23.11 -11.26
CA LYS A 218 8.48 -24.53 -11.56
C LYS A 218 9.58 -24.75 -12.59
N ALA A 219 10.67 -25.40 -12.18
CA ALA A 219 11.70 -25.84 -13.10
C ALA A 219 11.05 -26.65 -14.22
N GLY A 220 11.26 -26.20 -15.46
CA GLY A 220 10.80 -26.88 -16.67
C GLY A 220 11.62 -28.13 -16.94
#